data_AF-A0A6B8RH01-F1
#
_entry.id   AF-A0A6B8RH01-F1
#
_cell.length_a   1.000
_cell.length_b   1.000
_cell.length_c   1.000
_cell.angle_alpha   90.00
_cell.angle_beta   90.00
_cell.angle_gamma   90.00
#
_symmetry.space_group_name_H-M   'P 1'
#
loop_
_entity.id
_entity.type
_entity.pdbx_description
1 polymer ?
#
loop_
_entity_poly.entity_id
_entity_poly.type
_entity_poly.pdbx_seq_one_letter_code
_entity_poly.pdbx_strand_id
1 'polypeptide(L)'
;MYIKHRITFFDTEIQVNQNEQDVFFVSILSNATPLGSGNVLEEYPSEAAAIEAAERLHRTYSIAKENGYHLLGTFFTKHEKENVDATQMMKSDYSDEELITHFNA
;
A
#
# COMPACT_ATOMS: atom_id res chain seq x y z
N MET A 1 8.98 -0.78 -18.35
CA MET A 1 8.07 -0.95 -17.20
C MET A 1 6.66 -0.60 -17.64
N TYR A 2 5.68 -1.45 -17.34
CA TYR A 2 4.29 -1.27 -17.77
C TYR A 2 3.37 -1.21 -16.55
N ILE A 3 2.41 -0.27 -16.55
CA ILE A 3 1.40 -0.20 -15.50
C ILE A 3 0.31 -1.23 -15.82
N LYS A 4 -0.01 -2.09 -14.86
CA LYS A 4 -1.03 -3.14 -14.96
C LYS A 4 -2.32 -2.79 -14.25
N HIS A 5 -2.19 -2.20 -13.07
CA HIS A 5 -3.32 -1.78 -12.25
C HIS A 5 -3.00 -0.46 -11.57
N ARG A 6 -4.05 0.32 -11.29
CA ARG A 6 -3.92 1.63 -10.68
C ARG A 6 -5.14 1.90 -9.80
N ILE A 7 -4.87 2.31 -8.57
CA ILE A 7 -5.87 2.74 -7.60
C ILE A 7 -5.50 4.14 -7.14
N THR A 8 -6.38 5.11 -7.38
CA THR A 8 -6.17 6.50 -6.97
C THR A 8 -7.12 6.83 -5.83
N PHE A 9 -6.59 7.34 -4.72
CA PHE A 9 -7.36 7.63 -3.52
C PHE A 9 -6.65 8.71 -2.68
N PHE A 10 -7.43 9.62 -2.09
CA PHE A 10 -6.90 10.84 -1.46
C PHE A 10 -5.90 11.60 -2.37
N ASP A 11 -4.77 11.99 -1.82
CA ASP A 11 -3.60 12.59 -2.47
C ASP A 11 -2.54 11.54 -2.86
N THR A 12 -2.95 10.29 -3.04
CA THR A 12 -2.07 9.14 -3.25
C THR A 12 -2.53 8.28 -4.43
N GLU A 13 -1.60 7.54 -5.02
CA GLU A 13 -1.85 6.53 -6.04
C GLU A 13 -1.08 5.25 -5.69
N ILE A 14 -1.75 4.10 -5.76
CA ILE A 14 -1.10 2.78 -5.76
C ILE A 14 -1.06 2.27 -7.19
N GLN A 15 0.10 1.77 -7.61
CA GLN A 15 0.32 1.17 -8.91
C GLN A 15 0.83 -0.25 -8.79
N VAL A 16 0.32 -1.13 -9.65
CA VAL A 16 0.97 -2.39 -9.97
C VAL A 16 1.73 -2.21 -11.28
N ASN A 17 3.05 -2.40 -11.22
CA ASN A 17 3.96 -2.27 -12.34
C ASN A 17 4.54 -3.63 -12.72
N GLN A 18 4.84 -3.84 -14.01
CA GLN A 18 5.54 -5.04 -14.52
C GLN A 18 6.87 -4.62 -15.14
N ASN A 19 7.96 -5.32 -14.82
CA ASN A 19 9.24 -5.15 -15.52
C ASN A 19 9.36 -6.09 -16.73
N GLU A 20 10.51 -6.05 -17.42
CA GLU A 20 10.77 -6.87 -18.60
C GLU A 20 11.02 -8.35 -18.27
N GLN A 21 11.20 -8.69 -16.99
CA GLN A 21 11.45 -10.04 -16.49
C GLN A 21 10.17 -10.70 -15.92
N ASP A 22 9.00 -10.13 -16.20
CA ASP A 22 7.70 -10.61 -15.71
C ASP A 22 7.58 -10.60 -14.16
N VAL A 23 8.29 -9.69 -13.51
CA VAL A 23 8.14 -9.40 -12.08
C VAL A 23 7.16 -8.24 -11.90
N PHE A 24 6.31 -8.35 -10.89
CA PHE A 24 5.27 -7.36 -10.58
C PHE A 24 5.61 -6.61 -9.29
N PHE A 25 5.42 -5.30 -9.27
CA PHE A 25 5.80 -4.41 -8.17
C PHE A 25 4.57 -3.63 -7.72
N VAL A 26 4.30 -3.62 -6.41
CA VAL A 26 3.33 -2.69 -5.83
C VAL A 26 4.08 -1.44 -5.38
N SER A 27 3.69 -0.28 -5.91
CA SER A 27 4.29 1.01 -5.60
C SER A 27 3.26 2.00 -5.12
N ILE A 28 3.67 2.93 -4.27
CA ILE A 28 2.82 4.03 -3.80
C ILE A 28 3.45 5.39 -4.11
N LEU A 29 2.62 6.31 -4.60
CA LEU A 29 3.01 7.65 -5.06
C LEU A 29 2.14 8.69 -4.38
N SER A 30 2.73 9.83 -4.04
CA SER A 30 1.94 11.02 -3.74
C SER A 30 1.59 11.74 -5.03
N ASN A 31 0.31 12.11 -5.18
CA ASN A 31 -0.19 12.95 -6.26
C ASN A 31 0.33 14.40 -6.15
N ALA A 32 0.77 14.82 -4.96
CA ALA A 32 1.32 16.17 -4.75
C ALA A 32 2.73 16.33 -5.33
N THR A 33 3.53 15.26 -5.30
CA THR A 33 4.90 15.22 -5.86
C THR A 33 5.18 13.85 -6.45
N PRO A 34 4.64 13.54 -7.64
CA PRO A 34 4.90 12.27 -8.30
C PRO A 34 6.34 12.28 -8.85
N LEU A 35 7.26 11.67 -8.12
CA LEU A 35 8.62 11.38 -8.61
C LEU A 35 8.63 9.94 -9.15
N GLY A 36 8.69 9.80 -10.47
CA GLY A 36 8.86 8.52 -11.15
C GLY A 36 7.76 7.50 -10.82
N SER A 37 8.17 6.25 -10.58
CA SER A 37 7.30 5.10 -10.29
C SER A 37 6.81 5.04 -8.84
N GLY A 38 7.17 6.01 -7.99
CA GLY A 38 6.91 5.95 -6.56
C GLY A 38 7.90 5.14 -5.76
N ASN A 39 7.52 4.93 -4.49
CA ASN A 39 8.21 4.01 -3.61
C ASN A 39 7.67 2.60 -3.86
N VAL A 40 8.53 1.70 -4.31
CA VAL A 40 8.24 0.27 -4.37
C VAL A 40 8.14 -0.26 -2.95
N LEU A 41 7.04 -0.93 -2.63
CA LEU A 41 6.80 -1.52 -1.32
C LEU A 41 7.14 -3.02 -1.30
N GLU A 42 6.77 -3.75 -2.35
CA GLU A 42 6.95 -5.20 -2.41
C GLU A 42 6.90 -5.73 -3.86
N GLU A 43 7.53 -6.88 -4.08
CA GLU A 43 7.54 -7.60 -5.36
C GLU A 43 6.70 -8.89 -5.30
N TYR A 44 6.09 -9.24 -6.42
CA TYR A 44 5.21 -10.40 -6.55
C TYR A 44 5.53 -11.20 -7.82
N PRO A 45 5.38 -12.53 -7.76
CA PRO A 45 5.64 -13.40 -8.90
C PRO A 45 4.49 -13.44 -9.92
N SER A 46 3.34 -12.80 -9.65
CA SER A 46 2.20 -12.78 -10.56
C SER A 46 1.41 -11.47 -10.48
N GLU A 47 0.78 -11.10 -11.60
CA GLU A 47 -0.08 -9.92 -11.70
C GLU A 47 -1.23 -9.97 -10.70
N ALA A 48 -1.90 -11.12 -10.60
CA ALA A 48 -3.03 -11.32 -9.70
C ALA A 48 -2.64 -11.10 -8.23
N ALA A 49 -1.51 -11.66 -7.78
CA ALA A 49 -1.04 -11.48 -6.41
C ALA A 49 -0.68 -10.02 -6.10
N ALA A 50 -0.08 -9.32 -7.07
CA ALA A 50 0.24 -7.90 -6.93
C ALA A 50 -1.04 -7.02 -6.88
N ILE A 51 -2.06 -7.35 -7.67
CA ILE A 51 -3.35 -6.66 -7.64
C ILE A 51 -4.05 -6.88 -6.31
N GLU A 52 -4.14 -8.13 -5.82
CA GLU A 52 -4.72 -8.42 -4.51
C GLU A 52 -4.00 -7.67 -3.39
N ALA A 53 -2.67 -7.61 -3.42
CA ALA A 53 -1.87 -6.84 -2.47
C ALA A 53 -2.14 -5.33 -2.56
N ALA A 54 -2.29 -4.79 -3.77
CA ALA A 54 -2.63 -3.38 -3.98
C ALA A 54 -4.02 -3.02 -3.42
N GLU A 55 -5.02 -3.89 -3.59
CA GLU A 55 -6.35 -3.70 -3.02
C GLU A 55 -6.32 -3.77 -1.48
N ARG A 56 -5.57 -4.72 -0.90
CA ARG A 56 -5.35 -4.80 0.56
C ARG A 56 -4.65 -3.56 1.09
N LEU A 57 -3.65 -3.06 0.39
CA LEU A 57 -2.97 -1.82 0.76
C LEU A 57 -3.93 -0.64 0.73
N HIS A 58 -4.74 -0.51 -0.32
CA HIS A 58 -5.72 0.56 -0.45
C HIS A 58 -6.71 0.56 0.73
N ARG A 59 -7.25 -0.61 1.07
CA ARG A 59 -8.16 -0.78 2.20
C ARG A 59 -7.48 -0.44 3.54
N THR A 60 -6.31 -1.01 3.78
CA THR A 60 -5.51 -0.77 4.99
C THR A 60 -5.18 0.72 5.15
N TYR A 61 -4.71 1.37 4.07
CA TYR A 61 -4.37 2.79 4.09
C TYR A 61 -5.60 3.63 4.43
N SER A 62 -6.76 3.33 3.82
CA SER A 62 -7.99 4.07 4.06
C SER A 62 -8.37 4.05 5.54
N ILE A 63 -8.36 2.87 6.17
CA ILE A 63 -8.63 2.72 7.61
C ILE A 63 -7.55 3.42 8.45
N ALA A 64 -6.27 3.25 8.11
CA ALA A 64 -5.17 3.89 8.81
C ALA A 64 -5.33 5.42 8.82
N LYS A 65 -5.65 6.01 7.66
CA LYS A 65 -5.82 7.46 7.50
C LYS A 65 -7.01 7.99 8.29
N GLU A 66 -8.14 7.27 8.28
CA GLU A 66 -9.31 7.60 9.10
C GLU A 66 -9.00 7.58 10.61
N ASN A 67 -8.06 6.72 11.02
CA ASN A 67 -7.58 6.64 12.40
C ASN A 67 -6.39 7.59 12.70
N GLY A 68 -6.04 8.48 11.77
CA GLY A 68 -5.00 9.50 11.95
C GLY A 68 -3.56 9.02 11.76
N TYR A 69 -3.36 7.85 11.17
CA TYR A 69 -2.05 7.39 10.72
C TYR A 69 -1.71 8.00 9.35
N HIS A 70 -0.42 8.14 9.10
CA HIS A 70 0.12 8.50 7.79
C HIS A 70 1.23 7.52 7.40
N LEU A 71 1.43 7.31 6.10
CA LEU A 71 2.48 6.45 5.61
C LEU A 71 3.82 7.20 5.55
N LEU A 72 4.86 6.64 6.18
CA LEU A 72 6.24 7.09 6.11
C LEU A 72 7.13 5.91 5.70
N GLY A 73 7.67 5.96 4.48
CA GLY A 73 8.37 4.82 3.89
C GLY A 73 7.40 3.64 3.72
N THR A 74 7.66 2.54 4.42
CA THR A 74 6.83 1.32 4.44
C THR A 74 5.99 1.19 5.71
N PHE A 75 5.95 2.19 6.59
CA PHE A 75 5.25 2.11 7.88
C PHE A 75 4.11 3.12 7.97
N PHE A 76 2.96 2.68 8.47
CA PHE A 76 1.93 3.57 8.98
C PHE A 76 2.34 4.05 10.37
N THR A 77 2.40 5.37 10.56
CA THR A 77 2.86 6.01 11.79
C THR A 77 1.81 6.98 12.32
N LYS A 78 1.72 7.08 13.64
CA LYS A 78 0.92 8.06 14.37
C LYS A 78 1.67 8.45 15.64
N HIS A 79 1.56 9.70 16.07
CA HIS A 79 2.26 10.19 17.25
C HIS A 79 1.90 9.34 18.49
N GLU A 80 2.92 8.94 19.25
CA GLU A 80 2.80 8.10 20.47
C GLU A 80 2.13 6.72 20.26
N LYS A 81 2.08 6.23 19.01
CA LYS A 81 1.58 4.91 18.67
C LYS A 81 2.65 4.06 18.01
N GLU A 82 2.48 2.74 18.09
CA GLU A 82 3.37 1.80 17.42
C GLU A 82 3.23 1.92 15.89
N ASN A 83 4.35 1.73 15.20
CA ASN A 83 4.37 1.73 13.74
C ASN A 83 3.82 0.41 13.21
N VAL A 84 2.95 0.48 12.21
CA VAL A 84 2.39 -0.71 11.54
C VAL A 84 3.04 -0.87 10.18
N ASP A 85 3.66 -2.03 9.92
CA ASP A 85 4.33 -2.31 8.65
C ASP A 85 3.31 -2.56 7.53
N ALA A 86 3.29 -1.67 6.53
CA ALA A 86 2.38 -1.76 5.39
C ALA A 86 2.65 -3.01 4.53
N THR A 87 3.90 -3.48 4.44
CA THR A 87 4.26 -4.69 3.68
C THR A 87 3.67 -5.95 4.31
N GLN A 88 3.59 -6.00 5.64
CA GLN A 88 2.94 -7.09 6.35
C GLN A 88 1.42 -7.06 6.15
N MET A 89 0.81 -5.87 6.22
CA MET A 89 -0.62 -5.72 6.00
C MET A 89 -1.06 -6.10 4.57
N MET A 90 -0.20 -5.95 3.56
CA MET A 90 -0.47 -6.41 2.19
C MET A 90 -0.48 -7.95 2.06
N LYS A 91 0.28 -8.66 2.91
CA LYS A 91 0.42 -10.11 2.86
C LYS A 91 -0.69 -10.84 3.61
N SER A 92 -1.27 -10.19 4.60
CA SER A 92 -2.36 -10.73 5.42
C SER A 92 -3.73 -10.34 4.89
N ASP A 93 -4.69 -11.26 4.96
CA ASP A 93 -6.08 -11.01 4.57
C ASP A 93 -6.92 -10.59 5.77
N TYR A 94 -6.56 -9.46 6.38
CA TYR A 94 -7.30 -8.93 7.53
C TYR A 94 -8.66 -8.41 7.09
N SER A 95 -9.69 -8.67 7.89
CA SER A 95 -10.99 -7.99 7.80
C SER A 95 -10.89 -6.52 8.25
N ASP A 96 -11.92 -5.72 7.94
CA ASP A 96 -11.98 -4.31 8.37
C ASP A 96 -11.92 -4.21 9.89
N GLU A 97 -12.62 -5.11 10.59
CA GLU A 97 -12.67 -5.16 12.05
C GLU A 97 -11.29 -5.44 12.67
N GLU A 98 -10.52 -6.35 12.07
CA GLU A 98 -9.14 -6.64 12.48
C GLU A 98 -8.22 -5.44 12.23
N LEU A 99 -8.33 -4.80 11.05
CA LEU A 99 -7.55 -3.60 10.73
C LEU A 99 -7.87 -2.45 11.68
N ILE A 100 -9.15 -2.20 11.96
CA ILE A 100 -9.60 -1.20 12.93
C ILE A 100 -9.01 -1.48 14.31
N THR A 101 -8.95 -2.76 14.72
CA THR A 101 -8.32 -3.14 15.99
C THR A 101 -6.83 -2.84 15.99
N HIS A 102 -6.11 -3.15 14.90
CA HIS A 102 -4.68 -2.85 14.74
C HIS A 102 -4.37 -1.35 14.79
N PHE A 103 -5.23 -0.48 14.25
CA PHE A 103 -5.02 0.98 14.25
C PHE A 103 -5.62 1.71 15.45
N ASN A 104 -6.40 1.04 16.31
CA ASN A 104 -6.90 1.62 17.56
C ASN A 104 -6.08 1.23 18.80
N ALA A 105 -5.38 0.09 18.74
CA ALA A 105 -4.45 -0.37 19.78
C ALA A 105 -3.40 0.70 20.12
#